data_AF-A0A345RCR0-F1
#
_entry.id   AF-A0A345RCR0-F1
#
_cell.length_a   1.000
_cell.length_b   1.000
_cell.length_c   1.000
_cell.angle_alpha   90.00
_cell.angle_beta   90.00
_cell.angle_gamma   90.00
#
_symmetry.space_group_name_H-M   'P 1'
#
loop_
_entity.id
_entity.type
_entity.pdbx_description
1 polymer ?
#
loop_
_entity_poly.entity_id
_entity_poly.type
_entity_poly.pdbx_seq_one_letter_code
_entity_poly.pdbx_strand_id
1 'polypeptide(L)'
;MIRTAIICVTLGSAVQVQAADRPAPDYFIDAVMATTTAKQLALACADISINLPVVSADSGAVMDRLKADGFDTATDTLGMTDPSAQIAAMQVAFLDKHNLQEGAAQRDVCSAARVEMAEGSQIGTYLMEVAQ
;
A
#
# COMPACT_ATOMS: atom_id res chain seq x y z
N MET A 1 -37.71 60.09 18.07
CA MET A 1 -37.08 59.32 19.15
C MET A 1 -37.70 57.94 19.21
N ILE A 2 -37.14 56.94 18.51
CA ILE A 2 -37.41 55.51 18.75
C ILE A 2 -36.06 54.79 18.62
N ARG A 3 -35.68 54.13 19.71
CA ARG A 3 -34.42 53.41 19.96
C ARG A 3 -34.59 51.94 19.57
N THR A 4 -33.57 51.37 18.91
CA THR A 4 -32.89 50.07 19.19
C THR A 4 -33.78 48.81 19.31
N ALA A 5 -33.55 47.66 18.66
CA ALA A 5 -32.29 46.94 18.44
C ALA A 5 -32.47 45.92 17.30
N ILE A 6 -31.55 45.88 16.33
CA ILE A 6 -31.41 44.75 15.41
C ILE A 6 -30.34 43.83 16.00
N ILE A 7 -30.78 42.66 16.50
CA ILE A 7 -29.91 41.60 16.99
C ILE A 7 -29.25 40.96 15.77
N CYS A 8 -27.99 41.31 15.51
CA CYS A 8 -27.16 40.67 14.51
C CYS A 8 -26.60 39.39 15.12
N VAL A 9 -27.28 38.26 14.91
CA VAL A 9 -26.74 36.92 15.20
C VAL A 9 -25.68 36.65 14.13
N THR A 10 -24.42 36.91 14.45
CA THR A 10 -23.30 36.42 13.65
C THR A 10 -23.21 34.92 13.86
N LEU A 11 -23.77 34.15 12.92
CA LEU A 11 -23.47 32.73 12.80
C LEU A 11 -21.96 32.61 12.59
N GLY A 12 -21.24 32.21 13.64
CA GLY A 12 -19.87 31.76 13.51
C GLY A 12 -19.89 30.51 12.67
N SER A 13 -19.56 30.63 11.38
CA SER A 13 -19.26 29.49 10.53
C SER A 13 -18.07 28.76 11.15
N ALA A 14 -18.35 27.65 11.83
CA ALA A 14 -17.33 26.66 12.11
C ALA A 14 -16.85 26.16 10.75
N VAL A 15 -15.75 26.72 10.25
CA VAL A 15 -15.00 26.14 9.14
C VAL A 15 -14.56 24.77 9.64
N GLN A 16 -15.28 23.73 9.22
CA GLN A 16 -14.78 22.38 9.36
C GLN A 16 -13.53 22.32 8.48
N VAL A 17 -12.37 22.45 9.11
CA VAL A 17 -11.11 22.11 8.47
C VAL A 17 -11.22 20.60 8.25
N GLN A 18 -11.66 20.18 7.05
CA GLN A 18 -11.37 18.83 6.58
C GLN A 18 -9.86 18.69 6.71
N ALA A 19 -9.42 17.80 7.61
CA ALA A 19 -8.02 17.48 7.75
C ALA A 19 -7.52 17.10 6.36
N ALA A 20 -6.58 17.89 5.82
CA ALA A 20 -6.00 17.59 4.52
C ALA A 20 -5.36 16.21 4.60
N ASP A 21 -5.58 15.40 3.56
CA ASP A 21 -4.95 14.10 3.44
C ASP A 21 -3.44 14.24 3.64
N ARG A 22 -2.87 13.41 4.51
CA ARG A 22 -1.42 13.41 4.76
C ARG A 22 -0.75 12.34 3.90
N PRO A 23 0.56 12.45 3.61
CA PRO A 23 1.25 11.42 2.84
C PRO A 23 1.08 10.03 3.44
N ALA A 24 0.87 9.04 2.57
CA ALA A 24 0.94 7.65 2.98
C ALA A 24 2.35 7.35 3.51
N PRO A 25 2.50 6.68 4.66
CA PRO A 25 3.82 6.35 5.19
C PRO A 25 4.53 5.33 4.29
N ASP A 26 5.86 5.45 4.16
CA ASP A 26 6.65 4.55 3.31
C ASP A 26 6.42 3.07 3.65
N TYR A 27 6.33 2.71 4.93
CA TYR A 27 6.08 1.32 5.34
C TYR A 27 4.73 0.75 4.84
N PHE A 28 3.72 1.60 4.64
CA PHE A 28 2.43 1.18 4.08
C PHE A 28 2.57 0.98 2.56
N ILE A 29 3.25 1.90 1.90
CA ILE A 29 3.52 1.84 0.46
C ILE A 29 4.36 0.60 0.13
N ASP A 30 5.40 0.33 0.92
CA ASP A 30 6.24 -0.86 0.84
C ASP A 30 5.41 -2.14 0.98
N ALA A 31 4.53 -2.22 1.98
CA ALA A 31 3.67 -3.38 2.19
C ALA A 31 2.67 -3.59 1.03
N VAL A 32 2.08 -2.53 0.49
CA VAL A 32 1.20 -2.59 -0.69
C VAL A 32 1.98 -3.06 -1.92
N MET A 33 3.14 -2.47 -2.18
CA MET A 33 4.01 -2.86 -3.28
C MET A 33 4.45 -4.32 -3.17
N ALA A 34 4.91 -4.74 -2.00
CA ALA A 34 5.36 -6.11 -1.76
C ALA A 34 4.22 -7.13 -1.94
N THR A 35 3.05 -6.84 -1.36
CA THR A 35 1.88 -7.73 -1.44
C THR A 35 1.36 -7.85 -2.86
N THR A 36 1.24 -6.73 -3.59
CA THR A 36 0.74 -6.74 -4.97
C THR A 36 1.70 -7.46 -5.90
N THR A 37 3.00 -7.24 -5.74
CA THR A 37 4.04 -7.89 -6.57
C THR A 37 4.14 -9.38 -6.29
N ALA A 38 4.14 -9.79 -5.03
CA ALA A 38 4.10 -11.21 -4.68
C ALA A 38 2.87 -11.91 -5.32
N LYS A 39 1.69 -11.27 -5.29
CA LYS A 39 0.48 -11.82 -5.94
C LYS A 39 0.66 -11.98 -7.45
N GLN A 40 1.24 -11.00 -8.13
CA GLN A 40 1.50 -11.11 -9.57
C GLN A 40 2.51 -12.21 -9.90
N LEU A 41 3.57 -12.35 -9.10
CA LEU A 41 4.54 -13.43 -9.26
C LEU A 41 3.91 -14.81 -9.07
N ALA A 42 3.11 -14.99 -8.01
CA ALA A 42 2.39 -16.24 -7.77
C ALA A 42 1.37 -16.57 -8.88
N LEU A 43 0.70 -15.57 -9.44
CA LEU A 43 -0.20 -15.77 -10.58
C LEU A 43 0.54 -16.22 -11.85
N ALA A 44 1.79 -15.77 -12.03
CA ALA A 44 2.60 -16.13 -13.18
C ALA A 44 3.26 -17.51 -13.05
N CYS A 45 3.39 -18.08 -11.85
CA CYS A 45 4.27 -19.23 -11.59
C CYS A 45 3.51 -20.40 -10.96
N ALA A 46 3.36 -21.51 -11.69
CA ALA A 46 2.55 -22.65 -11.26
C ALA A 46 3.09 -23.37 -10.01
N ASP A 47 4.37 -23.24 -9.72
CA ASP A 47 5.10 -23.83 -8.59
C ASP A 47 5.27 -22.87 -7.40
N ILE A 48 4.72 -21.65 -7.48
CA ILE A 48 4.86 -20.62 -6.44
C ILE A 48 3.47 -20.14 -6.01
N SER A 49 3.25 -20.06 -4.70
CA SER A 49 2.00 -19.57 -4.11
C SER A 49 2.28 -18.46 -3.09
N ILE A 50 1.22 -17.81 -2.62
CA ILE A 50 1.27 -16.83 -1.54
C ILE A 50 1.29 -17.54 -0.18
N ASN A 51 2.26 -17.15 0.65
CA ASN A 51 2.31 -17.48 2.06
C ASN A 51 1.31 -16.61 2.85
N LEU A 52 0.03 -16.98 2.82
CA LEU A 52 -1.06 -16.23 3.44
C LEU A 52 -0.86 -15.95 4.94
N PRO A 53 -0.33 -16.89 5.77
CA PRO A 53 -0.01 -16.58 7.16
C PRO A 53 0.94 -15.40 7.33
N VAL A 54 2.00 -15.31 6.51
CA VAL A 54 2.96 -14.20 6.58
C VAL A 54 2.31 -12.89 6.13
N VAL A 55 1.61 -12.90 4.99
CA VAL A 55 0.91 -11.71 4.48
C VAL A 55 -0.12 -11.20 5.49
N SER A 56 -0.89 -12.09 6.13
CA SER A 56 -1.89 -11.72 7.14
C SER A 56 -1.25 -11.12 8.38
N ALA A 57 -0.12 -11.67 8.83
CA ALA A 57 0.59 -11.15 9.99
C ALA A 57 1.17 -9.76 9.72
N ASP A 58 1.82 -9.56 8.56
CA ASP A 58 2.39 -8.26 8.17
C ASP A 58 1.28 -7.21 7.95
N SER A 59 0.20 -7.57 7.26
CA SER A 59 -0.95 -6.69 7.07
C SER A 59 -1.52 -6.22 8.41
N GLY A 60 -1.63 -7.12 9.40
CA GLY A 60 -2.05 -6.77 10.76
C GLY A 60 -1.09 -5.76 11.41
N ALA A 61 0.22 -6.00 11.32
CA ALA A 61 1.23 -5.10 11.87
C ALA A 61 1.21 -3.70 11.21
N VAL A 62 1.00 -3.64 9.89
CA VAL A 62 0.87 -2.36 9.16
C VAL A 62 -0.37 -1.60 9.61
N MET A 63 -1.52 -2.28 9.78
CA MET A 63 -2.75 -1.65 10.26
C MET A 63 -2.61 -1.14 11.70
N ASP A 64 -2.00 -1.93 12.58
CA ASP A 64 -1.74 -1.52 13.96
C ASP A 64 -0.82 -0.29 14.01
N ARG A 65 0.21 -0.25 13.16
CA ARG A 65 1.12 0.90 13.04
C ARG A 65 0.40 2.14 12.50
N LEU A 66 -0.43 2.00 11.47
CA LEU A 66 -1.25 3.09 10.95
C LEU A 66 -2.15 3.70 12.03
N LYS A 67 -2.81 2.85 12.81
CA LYS A 67 -3.64 3.28 13.93
C LYS A 67 -2.81 4.00 15.00
N ALA A 68 -1.63 3.50 15.34
CA ALA A 68 -0.72 4.14 16.28
C ALA A 68 -0.25 5.52 15.78
N ASP A 69 -0.06 5.67 14.47
CA ASP A 69 0.32 6.92 13.81
C ASP A 69 -0.89 7.88 13.63
N GLY A 70 -2.10 7.46 14.01
CA GLY A 70 -3.33 8.26 14.00
C GLY A 70 -4.11 8.26 12.68
N PHE A 71 -3.86 7.30 11.79
CA PHE A 71 -4.66 7.12 10.57
C PHE A 71 -6.01 6.47 10.93
N ASP A 72 -7.07 6.88 10.23
CA ASP A 72 -8.40 6.29 10.42
C ASP A 72 -8.56 5.05 9.53
N THR A 73 -8.27 3.88 10.10
CA THR A 73 -8.39 2.58 9.41
C THR A 73 -9.83 2.11 9.20
N ALA A 74 -10.83 2.88 9.61
CA ALA A 74 -12.25 2.57 9.37
C ALA A 74 -12.79 3.25 8.10
N THR A 75 -11.98 4.06 7.41
CA THR A 75 -12.35 4.76 6.17
C THR A 75 -11.60 4.20 4.97
N ASP A 76 -12.21 4.25 3.79
CA ASP A 76 -11.61 3.69 2.56
C ASP A 76 -10.33 4.44 2.12
N THR A 77 -10.22 5.73 2.46
CA THR A 77 -9.09 6.58 2.05
C THR A 77 -7.98 6.63 3.10
N LEU A 78 -8.22 6.12 4.31
CA LEU A 78 -7.32 6.20 5.47
C LEU A 78 -6.88 7.62 5.86
N GLY A 79 -7.42 8.68 5.23
CA GLY A 79 -6.90 10.04 5.32
C GLY A 79 -5.53 10.23 4.66
N MET A 80 -5.24 9.47 3.59
CA MET A 80 -3.97 9.46 2.88
C MET A 80 -4.02 10.12 1.51
N THR A 81 -2.96 10.82 1.16
CA THR A 81 -2.70 11.21 -0.23
C THR A 81 -2.43 9.95 -1.06
N ASP A 82 -2.97 9.90 -2.28
CA ASP A 82 -2.79 8.78 -3.21
C ASP A 82 -1.30 8.49 -3.50
N PRO A 83 -0.78 7.30 -3.13
CA PRO A 83 0.62 6.92 -3.35
C PRO A 83 0.90 6.32 -4.74
N SER A 84 -0.07 6.31 -5.67
CA SER A 84 0.04 5.60 -6.95
C SER A 84 1.31 5.93 -7.75
N ALA A 85 1.76 7.19 -7.77
CA ALA A 85 2.99 7.58 -8.46
C ALA A 85 4.25 6.97 -7.84
N GLN A 86 4.30 6.88 -6.51
CA GLN A 86 5.42 6.26 -5.78
C GLN A 86 5.43 4.75 -6.00
N ILE A 87 4.26 4.10 -5.94
CA ILE A 87 4.11 2.67 -6.23
C ILE A 87 4.55 2.37 -7.67
N ALA A 88 4.16 3.18 -8.65
CA ALA A 88 4.59 3.00 -10.04
C ALA A 88 6.11 3.09 -10.20
N ALA A 89 6.77 4.02 -9.50
CA ALA A 89 8.23 4.10 -9.50
C ALA A 89 8.88 2.86 -8.88
N MET A 90 8.31 2.32 -7.80
CA MET A 90 8.79 1.07 -7.18
C MET A 90 8.59 -0.15 -8.09
N GLN A 91 7.50 -0.20 -8.85
CA GLN A 91 7.27 -1.25 -9.84
C GLN A 91 8.31 -1.21 -10.96
N VAL A 92 8.62 -0.02 -11.48
CA VAL A 92 9.71 0.14 -12.47
C VAL A 92 11.03 -0.32 -11.87
N ALA A 93 11.36 0.08 -10.64
CA ALA A 93 12.59 -0.36 -9.98
C ALA A 93 12.65 -1.89 -9.78
N PHE A 94 11.53 -2.54 -9.48
CA PHE A 94 11.45 -4.00 -9.41
C PHE A 94 11.71 -4.65 -10.77
N LEU A 95 11.09 -4.14 -11.83
CA LEU A 95 11.30 -4.64 -13.18
C LEU A 95 12.76 -4.47 -13.61
N ASP A 96 13.35 -3.30 -13.38
CA ASP A 96 14.75 -3.00 -13.67
C ASP A 96 15.70 -3.92 -12.89
N LYS A 97 15.44 -4.12 -11.58
CA LYS A 97 16.24 -5.04 -10.73
C LYS A 97 16.34 -6.44 -11.34
N HIS A 98 15.24 -6.93 -11.90
CA HIS A 98 15.15 -8.29 -12.46
C HIS A 98 15.32 -8.37 -13.97
N ASN A 99 15.66 -7.24 -14.62
CA ASN A 99 15.74 -7.15 -16.08
C ASN A 99 14.45 -7.60 -16.80
N LEU A 100 13.30 -7.38 -16.15
CA LEU A 100 11.99 -7.70 -16.71
C LEU A 100 11.52 -6.57 -17.61
N GLN A 101 11.07 -6.93 -18.80
CA GLN A 101 10.47 -6.01 -19.77
C GLN A 101 8.99 -6.32 -19.93
N GLU A 102 8.24 -5.43 -20.56
CA GLU A 102 6.86 -5.72 -20.94
C GLU A 102 6.82 -7.00 -21.82
N GLY A 103 5.93 -7.94 -21.48
CA GLY A 103 5.85 -9.22 -22.17
C GLY A 103 6.98 -10.20 -21.86
N ALA A 104 7.73 -10.01 -20.75
CA ALA A 104 8.75 -10.95 -20.29
C ALA A 104 8.23 -12.39 -20.26
N ALA A 105 9.10 -13.34 -20.63
CA ALA A 105 8.73 -14.75 -20.63
C ALA A 105 8.44 -15.21 -19.19
N GLN A 106 7.44 -16.10 -19.04
CA GLN A 106 7.04 -16.65 -17.75
C GLN A 106 8.22 -17.18 -16.93
N ARG A 107 9.17 -17.87 -17.60
CA ARG A 107 10.39 -18.39 -16.96
C ARG A 107 11.18 -17.29 -16.26
N ASP A 108 11.31 -16.12 -16.86
CA ASP A 108 12.12 -15.02 -16.35
C ASP A 108 11.41 -14.36 -15.16
N VAL A 109 10.08 -14.22 -15.22
CA VAL A 109 9.24 -13.79 -14.09
C VAL A 109 9.34 -14.75 -12.90
N CYS A 110 9.30 -16.06 -13.14
CA CYS A 110 9.47 -17.06 -12.08
C CYS A 110 10.89 -17.15 -11.55
N SER A 111 11.89 -16.79 -12.37
CA SER A 111 13.26 -16.61 -11.89
C SER A 111 13.35 -15.43 -10.92
N ALA A 112 12.73 -14.29 -11.24
CA ALA A 112 12.69 -13.14 -10.35
C ALA A 112 12.03 -13.48 -9.00
N ALA A 113 10.92 -14.21 -9.02
CA ALA A 113 10.26 -14.69 -7.81
C ALA A 113 11.20 -15.50 -6.90
N ARG A 114 11.94 -16.46 -7.48
CA ARG A 114 12.91 -17.26 -6.73
C ARG A 114 14.10 -16.45 -6.22
N VAL A 115 14.55 -15.45 -6.96
CA VAL A 115 15.60 -14.53 -6.49
C VAL A 115 15.12 -13.76 -5.26
N GLU A 116 13.92 -13.17 -5.29
CA GLU A 116 13.35 -12.46 -4.14
C GLU A 116 13.20 -13.37 -2.91
N MET A 117 12.74 -14.62 -3.11
CA MET A 117 12.65 -15.63 -2.05
C MET A 117 14.01 -15.96 -1.45
N ALA A 118 15.03 -16.15 -2.30
CA ALA A 118 16.39 -16.47 -1.86
C ALA A 118 17.06 -15.30 -1.12
N GLU A 119 16.76 -14.06 -1.52
CA GLU A 119 17.25 -12.84 -0.86
C GLU A 119 16.53 -12.56 0.48
N GLY A 120 15.38 -13.19 0.72
CA GLY A 120 14.56 -12.91 1.91
C GLY A 120 13.98 -11.49 1.89
N SER A 121 13.76 -10.93 0.70
CA SER A 121 13.09 -9.63 0.57
C SER A 121 11.65 -9.72 1.08
N GLN A 122 11.01 -8.57 1.36
CA GLN A 122 9.61 -8.58 1.78
C GLN A 122 8.70 -9.28 0.75
N ILE A 123 8.91 -9.03 -0.55
CA ILE A 123 8.23 -9.74 -1.65
C ILE A 123 8.47 -11.24 -1.54
N GLY A 124 9.73 -11.66 -1.41
CA GLY A 124 10.13 -13.06 -1.30
C GLY A 124 9.54 -13.77 -0.08
N THR A 125 9.44 -13.09 1.05
CA THR A 125 8.85 -13.66 2.28
C THR A 125 7.36 -13.96 2.15
N TYR A 126 6.67 -13.30 1.22
CA TYR A 126 5.26 -13.54 0.92
C TYR A 126 5.03 -14.70 -0.04
N LEU A 127 6.11 -15.24 -0.61
CA LEU A 127 6.06 -16.35 -1.55
C LEU A 127 6.46 -17.65 -0.85
N MET A 128 5.94 -18.75 -1.37
CA MET A 128 6.38 -20.09 -0.98
C MET A 128 6.29 -21.04 -2.17
N GLU A 129 7.22 -21.99 -2.23
CA GLU A 129 7.15 -23.07 -3.21
C GLU A 129 6.03 -24.04 -2.83
N VAL A 130 5.32 -24.54 -3.83
CA VAL A 130 4.30 -25.58 -3.67
C VAL A 130 4.62 -26.75 -4.59
N ALA A 131 4.48 -27.97 -4.07
CA ALA A 131 4.57 -29.16 -4.90
C ALA A 131 3.38 -29.19 -5.87
N GLN A 132 3.64 -29.56 -7.12
CA GLN A 132 2.60 -29.83 -8.11
C GLN A 132 1.93 -31.18 -7.87
#